data_AF-A0A382EPI7-F1
#
_entry.id   AF-A0A382EPI7-F1
#
_cell.length_a   1.000
_cell.length_b   1.000
_cell.length_c   1.000
_cell.angle_alpha   90.00
_cell.angle_beta   90.00
_cell.angle_gamma   90.00
#
_symmetry.space_group_name_H-M   'P 1'
#
loop_
_entity.id
_entity.type
_entity.pdbx_description
1 polymer ?
#
loop_
_entity_poly.entity_id
_entity_poly.type
_entity_poly.pdbx_seq_one_letter_code
_entity_poly.pdbx_strand_id
1 'polypeptide(L)'
;MIQIIPVEIKEEIEVNSNLADLVLGSSVINDGDILVFSQKIISKNEGRVTNLSSVNASILANGIASSYGKDPRLVELILSESKWIVRMENGIIIVETKHGFVCANAGIDDSNVKDGYVTLLPNDPD
;
A
#
# COMPACT_ATOMS: atom_id res chain seq x y z
N MET A 1 -15.30 5.45 -28.93
CA MET A 1 -15.96 5.93 -27.68
C MET A 1 -15.27 5.20 -26.54
N ILE A 2 -14.83 5.89 -25.50
CA ILE A 2 -14.16 5.26 -24.33
C ILE A 2 -15.25 4.83 -23.34
N GLN A 3 -15.10 3.64 -22.76
CA GLN A 3 -15.94 3.13 -21.69
C GLN A 3 -15.08 2.83 -20.46
N ILE A 4 -15.63 3.05 -19.27
CA ILE A 4 -15.02 2.65 -17.99
C ILE A 4 -16.01 1.69 -17.35
N ILE A 5 -15.61 0.43 -17.23
CA ILE A 5 -16.46 -0.66 -16.75
C ILE A 5 -15.88 -1.15 -15.43
N PRO A 6 -16.65 -1.14 -14.32
CA PRO A 6 -16.18 -1.69 -13.06
C PRO A 6 -16.07 -3.21 -13.16
N VAL A 7 -14.98 -3.77 -12.63
CA VAL A 7 -14.81 -5.21 -12.46
C VAL A 7 -15.21 -5.56 -11.02
N GLU A 8 -16.36 -6.22 -10.87
CA GLU A 8 -16.85 -6.63 -9.56
C GLU A 8 -16.21 -7.94 -9.12
N ILE A 9 -15.28 -7.88 -8.16
CA ILE A 9 -14.72 -9.07 -7.52
C ILE A 9 -15.50 -9.32 -6.21
N LYS A 10 -16.17 -10.47 -6.11
CA LYS A 10 -17.04 -10.82 -4.97
C LYS A 10 -16.29 -11.46 -3.81
N GLU A 11 -15.08 -11.93 -4.06
CA GLU A 11 -14.25 -12.64 -3.09
C GLU A 11 -13.22 -11.69 -2.47
N GLU A 12 -12.88 -11.90 -1.20
CA GLU A 12 -11.78 -11.18 -0.57
C GLU A 12 -10.46 -11.66 -1.18
N ILE A 13 -9.54 -10.73 -1.37
CA ILE A 13 -8.26 -11.01 -2.02
C ILE A 13 -7.26 -11.44 -0.95
N GLU A 14 -6.84 -12.68 -1.08
CA GLU A 14 -5.88 -13.32 -0.20
C GLU A 14 -4.52 -13.43 -0.87
N VAL A 15 -3.53 -13.82 -0.09
CA VAL A 15 -2.18 -14.07 -0.59
C VAL A 15 -2.23 -15.16 -1.66
N ASN A 16 -1.63 -14.90 -2.82
CA ASN A 16 -1.60 -15.79 -3.99
C ASN A 16 -2.96 -16.07 -4.68
N SER A 17 -4.01 -15.28 -4.44
CA SER A 17 -5.21 -15.29 -5.29
C SER A 17 -4.85 -15.12 -6.78
N ASN A 18 -5.51 -15.86 -7.68
CA ASN A 18 -5.33 -15.67 -9.12
C ASN A 18 -6.20 -14.49 -9.61
N LEU A 19 -5.60 -13.29 -9.68
CA LEU A 19 -6.32 -12.08 -10.09
C LEU A 19 -6.85 -12.16 -11.53
N ALA A 20 -6.16 -12.87 -12.43
CA ALA A 20 -6.60 -13.03 -13.81
C ALA A 20 -7.91 -13.83 -13.88
N ASP A 21 -7.98 -14.96 -13.17
CA ASP A 21 -9.20 -15.78 -13.13
C ASP A 21 -10.37 -15.01 -12.52
N LEU A 22 -10.11 -14.20 -11.48
CA LEU A 22 -11.14 -13.37 -10.84
C LEU A 22 -11.68 -12.30 -11.80
N VAL A 23 -10.81 -11.65 -12.58
CA VAL A 23 -11.24 -10.66 -13.59
C VAL A 23 -12.02 -11.32 -14.71
N LEU A 24 -11.52 -12.44 -15.25
CA LEU A 24 -12.17 -13.17 -16.35
C LEU A 24 -13.50 -13.81 -15.93
N GLY A 25 -13.65 -14.14 -14.65
CA GLY A 25 -14.92 -14.61 -14.08
C GLY A 25 -15.98 -13.51 -13.96
N SER A 26 -15.57 -12.25 -13.93
CA SER A 26 -16.46 -11.10 -13.66
C SER A 26 -16.68 -10.19 -14.87
N SER A 27 -15.86 -10.26 -15.92
CA SER A 27 -15.93 -9.34 -17.06
C SER A 27 -15.39 -9.97 -18.34
N VAL A 28 -15.95 -9.55 -19.48
CA VAL A 28 -15.42 -9.90 -20.80
C VAL A 28 -14.33 -8.89 -21.16
N ILE A 29 -13.11 -9.39 -21.41
CA ILE A 29 -11.95 -8.59 -21.78
C ILE A 29 -11.65 -8.80 -23.26
N ASN A 30 -11.46 -7.71 -24.00
CA ASN A 30 -11.16 -7.72 -25.42
C ASN A 30 -9.73 -7.20 -25.68
N ASP A 31 -9.23 -7.48 -26.87
CA ASP A 31 -7.93 -6.96 -27.31
C ASP A 31 -7.93 -5.42 -27.30
N GLY A 32 -6.89 -4.83 -26.71
CA GLY A 32 -6.76 -3.38 -26.54
C GLY A 32 -7.44 -2.79 -25.29
N ASP A 33 -8.15 -3.60 -24.49
CA ASP A 33 -8.67 -3.14 -23.20
C ASP A 33 -7.54 -2.87 -22.19
N ILE A 34 -7.76 -1.91 -21.30
CA ILE A 34 -6.82 -1.55 -20.22
C ILE A 34 -7.41 -1.96 -18.88
N LEU A 35 -6.72 -2.86 -18.18
CA LEU A 35 -7.05 -3.21 -16.81
C LEU A 35 -6.36 -2.25 -15.84
N VAL A 36 -7.13 -1.67 -14.92
CA VAL A 36 -6.61 -0.76 -13.89
C VAL A 36 -6.91 -1.37 -12.52
N PHE A 37 -5.86 -1.64 -11.77
CA PHE A 37 -5.95 -2.15 -10.40
C PHE A 37 -5.54 -1.07 -9.41
N SER A 38 -6.22 -1.00 -8.27
CA SER A 38 -5.71 -0.23 -7.13
C SER A 38 -4.53 -0.98 -6.49
N GLN A 39 -3.52 -0.28 -5.98
CA GLN A 39 -2.34 -0.93 -5.37
C GLN A 39 -2.70 -1.99 -4.32
N LYS A 40 -3.76 -1.74 -3.53
CA LYS A 40 -4.15 -2.56 -2.38
C LYS A 40 -4.47 -4.00 -2.74
N ILE A 41 -5.07 -4.24 -3.91
CA ILE A 41 -5.39 -5.60 -4.34
C ILE A 41 -4.12 -6.40 -4.62
N ILE A 42 -3.14 -5.75 -5.25
CA ILE A 42 -1.83 -6.32 -5.52
C ILE A 42 -1.07 -6.54 -4.21
N SER A 43 -1.06 -5.54 -3.32
CA SER A 43 -0.42 -5.65 -2.01
C SER A 43 -0.97 -6.80 -1.17
N LYS A 44 -2.29 -6.99 -1.11
CA LYS A 44 -2.88 -8.14 -0.40
C LYS A 44 -2.45 -9.46 -1.04
N ASN A 45 -2.48 -9.52 -2.36
CA ASN A 45 -2.06 -10.70 -3.11
C ASN A 45 -0.60 -11.10 -2.87
N GLU A 46 0.28 -10.10 -2.75
CA GLU A 46 1.70 -10.28 -2.42
C GLU A 46 1.99 -10.47 -0.92
N GLY A 47 0.96 -10.46 -0.07
CA GLY A 47 1.14 -10.54 1.38
C GLY A 47 1.79 -9.31 2.01
N ARG A 48 1.71 -8.14 1.35
CA ARG A 48 2.19 -6.84 1.83
C ARG A 48 1.27 -6.22 2.87
N VAL A 49 0.76 -7.03 3.80
CA VAL A 49 -0.09 -6.62 4.92
C VAL A 49 0.65 -6.89 6.22
N THR A 50 0.90 -5.85 7.01
CA THR A 50 1.74 -5.92 8.22
C THR A 50 0.94 -5.59 9.46
N ASN A 51 1.08 -6.42 10.50
CA ASN A 51 0.57 -6.10 11.84
C ASN A 51 1.52 -5.09 12.51
N LEU A 52 1.02 -3.90 12.85
CA LEU A 52 1.85 -2.89 13.52
C LEU A 52 2.41 -3.41 14.85
N SER A 53 1.68 -4.26 15.58
CA SER A 53 2.14 -4.81 16.86
C SER A 53 3.36 -5.72 16.76
N SER A 54 3.68 -6.25 15.56
CA SER A 54 4.90 -7.03 15.34
C SER A 54 6.11 -6.18 14.92
N VAL A 55 5.94 -4.87 14.72
CA VAL A 55 7.02 -3.97 14.30
C VAL A 55 7.75 -3.42 15.51
N ASN A 56 9.08 -3.54 15.52
CA ASN A 56 9.94 -2.92 16.52
C ASN A 56 10.44 -1.58 16.01
N ALA A 57 9.99 -0.48 16.61
CA ALA A 57 10.39 0.86 16.19
C ALA A 57 11.83 1.20 16.64
N SER A 58 12.63 1.71 15.71
CA SER A 58 13.99 2.19 15.98
C SER A 58 14.00 3.47 16.82
N ILE A 59 15.16 3.86 17.35
CA ILE A 59 15.33 5.12 18.09
C ILE A 59 14.94 6.31 17.19
N LEU A 60 15.31 6.27 15.92
CA LEU A 60 14.96 7.31 14.95
C LEU A 60 13.44 7.40 14.74
N ALA A 61 12.78 6.25 14.53
CA ALA A 61 11.33 6.22 14.37
C ALA A 61 10.60 6.75 15.60
N ASN A 62 11.05 6.39 16.82
CA ASN A 62 10.49 6.91 18.06
C ASN A 62 10.65 8.44 18.18
N GLY A 63 11.82 8.99 17.84
CA GLY A 63 12.06 10.43 17.89
C GLY A 63 11.17 11.22 16.92
N ILE A 64 11.02 10.72 15.70
CA ILE A 64 10.13 11.32 14.69
C ILE A 64 8.67 11.20 15.15
N ALA A 65 8.24 10.02 15.57
CA ALA A 65 6.88 9.76 16.02
C ALA A 65 6.45 10.67 17.17
N SER A 66 7.33 10.87 18.16
CA SER A 66 7.07 11.78 19.28
C SER A 66 6.94 13.23 18.84
N SER A 67 7.75 13.68 17.87
CA SER A 67 7.75 15.07 17.37
C SER A 67 6.55 15.37 16.45
N TYR A 68 6.03 14.35 15.77
CA TYR A 68 5.01 14.50 14.73
C TYR A 68 3.67 13.81 15.07
N GLY A 69 3.50 13.32 16.30
CA GLY A 69 2.24 12.75 16.79
C GLY A 69 1.78 11.50 16.04
N LYS A 70 2.73 10.61 15.72
CA LYS A 70 2.47 9.37 14.96
C LYS A 70 2.75 8.11 15.78
N ASP A 71 2.24 6.99 15.31
CA ASP A 71 2.64 5.68 15.83
C ASP A 71 4.10 5.39 15.41
N PRO A 72 5.03 5.14 16.36
CA PRO A 72 6.43 4.86 16.04
C PRO A 72 6.62 3.61 15.17
N ARG A 73 5.69 2.65 15.22
CA ARG A 73 5.71 1.43 14.41
C ARG A 73 5.35 1.73 12.95
N LEU A 74 4.39 2.64 12.74
CA LEU A 74 4.09 3.14 11.40
C LEU A 74 5.26 3.94 10.84
N VAL A 75 5.87 4.82 11.66
CA VAL A 75 7.04 5.58 11.23
C VAL A 75 8.20 4.66 10.84
N GLU A 76 8.44 3.59 11.60
CA GLU A 76 9.45 2.59 11.26
C GLU A 76 9.19 2.00 9.86
N LEU A 77 7.95 1.60 9.56
CA LEU A 77 7.61 1.08 8.24
C LEU A 77 7.81 2.14 7.15
N ILE A 78 7.36 3.38 7.37
CA ILE A 78 7.58 4.50 6.44
C ILE A 78 9.06 4.64 6.12
N LEU A 79 9.92 4.71 7.15
CA LEU A 79 11.37 4.82 6.95
C LEU A 79 11.93 3.61 6.20
N SER A 80 11.47 2.40 6.55
CA SER A 80 11.95 1.17 5.95
C SER A 80 11.59 1.05 4.47
N GLU A 81 10.48 1.66 4.02
CA GLU A 81 10.00 1.65 2.63
C GLU A 81 10.46 2.88 1.82
N SER A 82 11.26 3.75 2.44
CA SER A 82 11.73 5.02 1.85
C SER A 82 13.21 5.00 1.53
N LYS A 83 13.60 5.75 0.49
CA LYS A 83 15.00 6.12 0.25
C LYS A 83 15.42 7.27 1.15
N TRP A 84 14.57 8.30 1.25
CA TRP A 84 14.81 9.48 2.08
C TRP A 84 13.52 10.25 2.35
N ILE A 85 13.54 11.09 3.38
CA ILE A 85 12.44 11.97 3.77
C ILE A 85 12.54 13.27 2.98
N VAL A 86 11.51 13.59 2.20
CA VAL A 86 11.41 14.82 1.40
C VAL A 86 10.97 16.00 2.26
N ARG A 87 9.95 15.79 3.11
CA ARG A 87 9.39 16.83 3.99
C ARG A 87 8.67 16.20 5.18
N MET A 88 8.70 16.86 6.33
CA MET A 88 7.85 16.52 7.48
C MET A 88 7.21 17.78 8.05
N GLU A 89 5.88 17.81 8.11
CA GLU A 89 5.14 18.98 8.57
C GLU A 89 3.72 18.60 9.02
N ASN A 90 3.24 19.19 10.12
CA ASN A 90 1.87 18.99 10.63
C ASN A 90 1.47 17.51 10.74
N GLY A 91 2.42 16.68 11.18
CA GLY A 91 2.23 15.23 11.29
C GLY A 91 2.31 14.47 9.96
N ILE A 92 2.45 15.12 8.81
CA ILE A 92 2.58 14.44 7.51
C ILE A 92 4.06 14.18 7.23
N ILE A 93 4.39 12.96 6.80
CA ILE A 93 5.74 12.57 6.37
C ILE A 93 5.69 12.31 4.86
N ILE A 94 6.32 13.16 4.06
CA ILE A 94 6.49 12.96 2.62
C ILE A 94 7.87 12.37 2.37
N VAL A 95 7.93 11.32 1.58
CA VAL A 95 9.15 10.54 1.30
C VAL A 95 9.25 10.24 -0.18
N GLU A 96 10.46 9.91 -0.64
CA GLU A 96 10.64 9.15 -1.86
C GLU A 96 10.70 7.66 -1.48
N THR A 97 9.80 6.84 -2.03
CA THR A 97 9.79 5.39 -1.79
C THR A 97 10.98 4.71 -2.48
N LYS A 98 11.26 3.45 -2.13
CA LYS A 98 12.24 2.63 -2.87
C LYS A 98 11.96 2.53 -4.36
N HIS A 99 10.68 2.54 -4.75
CA HIS A 99 10.23 2.57 -6.15
C HIS A 99 10.53 3.91 -6.85
N GLY A 100 10.70 5.00 -6.09
CA GLY A 100 10.89 6.35 -6.64
C GLY A 100 9.63 7.23 -6.62
N PHE A 101 8.54 6.79 -5.98
CA PHE A 101 7.34 7.61 -5.83
C PHE A 101 7.54 8.65 -4.72
N VAL A 102 7.18 9.90 -4.98
CA VAL A 102 7.11 10.94 -3.95
C VAL A 102 5.70 11.01 -3.41
N CYS A 103 5.48 10.50 -2.20
CA CYS A 103 4.16 10.40 -1.61
C CYS A 103 4.18 10.49 -0.07
N ALA A 104 3.00 10.64 0.52
CA ALA A 104 2.85 10.61 1.97
C ALA A 104 3.00 9.18 2.50
N ASN A 105 3.65 9.06 3.66
CA ASN A 105 3.80 7.81 4.43
C ASN A 105 4.29 6.62 3.61
N ALA A 106 5.13 6.84 2.60
CA ALA A 106 5.61 5.81 1.68
C ALA A 106 4.51 5.04 0.93
N GLY A 107 3.30 5.61 0.81
CA GLY A 107 2.14 4.93 0.22
C GLY A 107 1.52 3.84 1.11
N ILE A 108 1.94 3.77 2.38
CA ILE A 108 1.36 2.87 3.37
C ILE A 108 -0.05 3.32 3.70
N ASP A 109 -0.98 2.37 3.69
CA ASP A 109 -2.42 2.62 3.87
C ASP A 109 -2.96 1.74 5.00
N ASP A 110 -3.65 2.37 5.97
CA ASP A 110 -4.29 1.75 7.14
C ASP A 110 -5.81 1.61 6.98
N SER A 111 -6.38 2.05 5.85
CA SER A 111 -7.80 1.91 5.55
C SER A 111 -8.13 0.53 4.98
N ASN A 112 -9.36 0.05 5.19
CA ASN A 112 -9.89 -1.22 4.64
C ASN A 112 -8.99 -2.45 4.90
N VAL A 113 -8.27 -2.41 6.01
CA VAL A 113 -7.53 -3.52 6.61
C VAL A 113 -8.03 -3.70 8.05
N LYS A 114 -7.75 -4.85 8.64
CA LYS A 114 -8.09 -5.12 10.04
C LYS A 114 -7.41 -4.08 10.95
N ASP A 115 -8.10 -3.61 11.98
CA ASP A 115 -7.54 -2.69 12.98
C ASP A 115 -6.17 -3.17 13.48
N GLY A 116 -5.20 -2.25 13.49
CA GLY A 116 -3.80 -2.52 13.86
C GLY A 116 -2.95 -3.13 12.74
N TYR A 117 -3.50 -3.34 11.54
CA TYR A 117 -2.75 -3.71 10.35
C TYR A 117 -2.62 -2.53 9.39
N VAL A 118 -1.61 -2.59 8.52
CA VAL A 118 -1.39 -1.65 7.43
C VAL A 118 -1.01 -2.41 6.16
N THR A 119 -1.30 -1.83 5.00
CA THR A 119 -0.83 -2.30 3.70
C THR A 119 0.37 -1.49 3.25
N LEU A 120 1.44 -2.18 2.86
CA LEU A 120 2.59 -1.59 2.19
C LEU A 120 2.34 -1.61 0.68
N LEU A 121 3.10 -0.83 -0.10
CA LEU A 121 3.04 -0.91 -1.55
C LEU A 121 3.54 -2.29 -2.07
N PRO A 122 3.08 -2.73 -3.26
CA PRO A 122 3.65 -3.89 -3.94
C PRO A 122 5.16 -3.73 -4.12
N ASN A 123 5.90 -4.83 -4.17
CA ASN A 123 7.36 -4.76 -4.27
C ASN A 123 7.85 -4.35 -5.67
N ASP A 124 7.11 -4.73 -6.72
CA ASP A 124 7.46 -4.48 -8.11
C ASP A 124 6.17 -4.21 -8.92
N PRO A 125 5.64 -2.97 -8.85
CA PRO A 125 4.32 -2.64 -9.40
C PRO A 125 4.27 -2.37 -10.91
N ASP A 126 5.40 -2.42 -11.61
CA ASP A 126 5.51 -2.22 -13.08
C ASP A 126 5.27 -3.52 -13.85
#